data_AF-A0ABD5AZ47-F1
#
_entry.id   AF-A0ABD5AZ47-F1
#
_cell.length_a   1.000
_cell.length_b   1.000
_cell.length_c   1.000
_cell.angle_alpha   90.00
_cell.angle_beta   90.00
_cell.angle_gamma   90.00
#
_symmetry.space_group_name_H-M   'P 1'
#
loop_
_entity.id
_entity.type
_entity.pdbx_description
1 polymer ?
#
loop_
_entity_poly.entity_id
_entity_poly.type
_entity_poly.pdbx_seq_one_letter_code
_entity_poly.pdbx_strand_id
1 'polypeptide(L)' 'SDRDEATAATTAYGIMKGVRGVRVHNVLLNTRLAQSMDFLKENEYERHHLS' A
#
# COMPACT_ATOMS: atom_id res chain seq x y z
N SER A 1 -15.56 9.69 8.19
CA SER A 1 -14.77 8.75 8.99
C SER A 1 -14.77 7.37 8.34
N ASP A 2 -15.94 6.74 8.16
CA ASP A 2 -16.05 5.32 7.77
C ASP A 2 -15.54 4.95 6.36
N ARG A 3 -15.42 5.93 5.45
CA ARG A 3 -14.93 5.69 4.09
C ARG A 3 -13.41 5.81 3.95
N ASP A 4 -12.72 6.39 4.94
CA ASP A 4 -11.28 6.59 4.86
C ASP A 4 -10.54 5.25 4.98
N GLU A 5 -11.03 4.36 5.85
CA GLU A 5 -10.49 3.00 6.00
C GLU A 5 -10.74 2.16 4.75
N ALA A 6 -11.95 2.23 4.18
CA ALA A 6 -12.24 1.56 2.91
C ALA A 6 -11.36 2.07 1.77
N THR A 7 -11.11 3.39 1.72
CA THR A 7 -10.19 3.99 0.75
C THR A 7 -8.76 3.48 0.98
N ALA A 8 -8.31 3.42 2.23
CA ALA A 8 -6.98 2.91 2.58
C ALA A 8 -6.81 1.43 2.20
N ALA A 9 -7.86 0.61 2.35
CA ALA A 9 -7.86 -0.77 1.87
C ALA A 9 -7.68 -0.85 0.34
N THR A 10 -8.35 0.03 -0.42
CA THR A 10 -8.17 0.09 -1.88
C THR A 10 -6.78 0.59 -2.29
N THR A 11 -6.17 1.49 -1.51
CA THR A 11 -4.77 1.90 -1.68
C THR A 11 -3.82 0.72 -1.51
N ALA A 12 -3.98 -0.06 -0.43
CA ALA A 12 -3.19 -1.28 -0.19
C ALA A 12 -3.29 -2.25 -1.38
N TYR A 13 -4.53 -2.51 -1.82
CA TYR A 13 -4.80 -3.39 -2.94
C TYR A 13 -4.12 -2.90 -4.23
N GLY A 14 -4.21 -1.60 -4.52
CA GLY A 14 -3.56 -0.99 -5.69
C GLY A 14 -2.05 -1.19 -5.68
N ILE A 15 -1.39 -0.93 -4.54
CA ILE A 15 0.07 -1.10 -4.38
C ILE A 15 0.47 -2.56 -4.64
N MET A 16 -0.27 -3.52 -4.07
CA MET A 16 -0.01 -4.95 -4.29
C MET A 16 -0.15 -5.32 -5.78
N LYS A 17 -1.08 -4.70 -6.51
CA LYS A 17 -1.24 -4.85 -7.95
C LYS A 17 -0.26 -4.04 -8.82
N GLY A 18 0.64 -3.25 -8.22
CA GLY A 18 1.68 -2.50 -8.92
C GLY A 18 1.29 -1.08 -9.34
N VAL A 19 0.22 -0.52 -8.76
CA VAL A 19 -0.14 0.89 -8.94
C VAL A 19 0.94 1.77 -8.30
N ARG A 20 1.41 2.79 -9.04
CA ARG A 20 2.53 3.67 -8.64
C ARG A 20 2.11 4.94 -7.88
N GLY A 21 0.82 5.20 -7.75
CA GLY A 21 0.33 6.39 -7.06
C GLY A 21 -1.18 6.36 -6.86
N VAL A 22 -1.64 6.98 -5.76
CA VAL A 22 -3.06 7.08 -5.39
C VAL A 22 -3.43 8.53 -5.12
N ARG A 23 -4.70 8.88 -5.39
CA ARG A 23 -5.26 10.21 -5.09
C ARG A 23 -6.36 10.05 -4.06
N VAL A 24 -6.13 10.59 -2.87
CA VAL A 24 -7.00 10.41 -1.69
C VAL A 24 -7.18 11.71 -0.94
N HIS A 25 -8.23 11.78 -0.12
CA HIS A 25 -8.49 12.92 0.76
C HIS A 25 -7.69 12.82 2.06
N ASN A 26 -7.72 11.65 2.72
CA ASN A 26 -6.95 11.40 3.93
C ASN A 26 -5.52 10.95 3.59
N VAL A 27 -4.66 11.95 3.34
CA VAL A 27 -3.26 11.72 2.93
C VAL A 27 -2.48 10.99 4.02
N LEU A 28 -2.57 11.42 5.27
CA LEU A 28 -1.78 10.86 6.37
C LEU A 28 -2.02 9.35 6.57
N LEU A 29 -3.28 8.91 6.55
CA LEU A 29 -3.63 7.49 6.68
C LEU A 29 -3.03 6.66 5.53
N ASN A 30 -3.18 7.14 4.29
CA ASN A 30 -2.74 6.41 3.11
C ASN A 30 -1.22 6.42 2.97
N THR A 31 -0.53 7.49 3.38
CA THR A 31 0.95 7.53 3.39
C THR A 31 1.52 6.47 4.32
N ARG A 32 1.01 6.37 5.56
CA ARG A 32 1.49 5.36 6.52
C ARG A 32 1.25 3.94 6.02
N LEU A 33 0.05 3.69 5.49
CA LEU A 33 -0.30 2.39 4.95
C LEU A 33 0.54 2.05 3.71
N ALA A 34 0.77 3.00 2.79
CA ALA A 34 1.59 2.79 1.62
C ALA A 34 3.03 2.41 1.99
N GLN A 35 3.64 3.12 2.93
CA GLN A 35 4.99 2.80 3.44
C GLN A 35 5.08 1.39 4.00
N SER A 36 4.06 0.96 4.77
CA SER A 36 4.02 -0.41 5.29
C SER A 36 3.86 -1.45 4.17
N MET A 37 3.06 -1.17 3.15
CA MET A 37 2.88 -2.09 2.01
C MET A 37 4.12 -2.18 1.12
N ASP A 38 4.81 -1.07 0.88
CA ASP A 38 6.06 -1.04 0.11
C ASP A 38 7.12 -1.92 0.79
N PHE A 39 7.29 -1.79 2.11
CA PHE A 39 8.20 -2.64 2.89
C PHE A 39 7.86 -4.14 2.78
N LEU A 40 6.59 -4.51 2.89
CA LEU A 40 6.17 -5.90 2.78
C LEU A 40 6.41 -6.47 1.38
N LYS A 41 6.17 -5.66 0.34
CA LYS A 41 6.37 -6.06 -1.05
C LYS A 41 7.86 -6.20 -1.40
N GLU A 42 8.71 -5.32 -0.89
CA GLU A 42 10.16 -5.45 -0.99
C GLU A 42 10.65 -6.71 -0.28
N ASN A 43 10.14 -7.00 0.92
CA ASN A 43 10.50 -8.21 1.64
C ASN A 43 10.09 -9.50 0.91
N GLU A 44 8.87 -9.53 0.35
CA GLU A 44 8.41 -10.62 -0.50
C GLU A 44 9.32 -10.81 -1.72
N TYR A 45 9.67 -9.72 -2.39
CA TYR A 45 10.60 -9.74 -3.52
C TYR A 45 11.96 -10.34 -3.12
N GLU A 46 12.61 -9.85 -2.07
CA GLU A 46 13.90 -10.38 -1.60
C GLU A 46 13.82 -11.88 -1.29
N ARG A 47 12.76 -12.32 -0.60
CA ARG A 47 12.55 -13.73 -0.23
C ARG A 47 12.43 -14.66 -1.44
N HIS A 48 11.81 -14.20 -2.53
CA HIS A 48 11.64 -15.00 -3.74
C HIS A 48 12.89 -15.05 -4.63
N HIS A 49 13.81 -14.09 -4.50
CA HIS A 49 15.04 -13.99 -5.31
C HIS A 49 16.28 -14.57 -4.63
N LEU A 50 16.14 -15.05 -3.39
CA LEU A 50 17.18 -15.77 -2.64
C LEU A 50 17.08 -17.32 -2.79
N SER A 51 16.08 -17.82 -3.53
CA SER A 51 15.88 -19.24 -3.88
C SER A 51 16.37 -19.55 -5.28
#